data_AF-A0A933V149-F1
#
_entry.id   AF-A0A933V149-F1
#
_cell.length_a   1.000
_cell.length_b   1.000
_cell.length_c   1.000
_cell.angle_alpha   90.00
_cell.angle_beta   90.00
_cell.angle_gamma   90.00
#
_symmetry.space_group_name_H-M   'P 1'
#
loop_
_entity.id
_entity.type
_entity.pdbx_description
1 polymer ?
#
loop_
_entity_poly.entity_id
_entity_poly.type
_entity_poly.pdbx_seq_one_letter_code
_entity_poly.pdbx_strand_id
1 'polypeptide(L)'
;MAHTTIETIGFCEGVIELLAQNRNELAERGVNIDGWHARLRSVTTNALKVNAEQQAQKARMREMTAMSVAALDGAYVEASSMLNAVMGTLGNRNEASIQASRLRSAVNRRAKKARGDADTA
;
A
#
# COMPACT_ATOMS: atom_id res chain seq x y z
N MET A 1 22.84 -6.53 3.41
CA MET A 1 21.47 -7.06 3.51
C MET A 1 20.79 -6.42 4.71
N ALA A 2 19.55 -5.97 4.59
CA ALA A 2 18.79 -5.45 5.73
C ALA A 2 18.06 -6.61 6.42
N HIS A 3 18.10 -6.66 7.75
CA HIS A 3 17.36 -7.66 8.53
C HIS A 3 15.85 -7.43 8.40
N THR A 4 15.08 -8.51 8.48
CA THR A 4 13.63 -8.43 8.54
C THR A 4 13.16 -7.88 9.90
N THR A 5 11.91 -7.41 9.95
CA THR A 5 11.29 -6.97 11.22
C THR A 5 11.31 -8.08 12.26
N ILE A 6 11.00 -9.32 11.86
CA ILE A 6 10.94 -10.47 12.79
C ILE A 6 12.32 -10.78 13.36
N GLU A 7 13.34 -10.85 12.50
CA GLU A 7 14.71 -11.10 12.94
C GLU A 7 15.22 -10.01 13.90
N THR A 8 14.92 -8.74 13.58
CA THR A 8 15.38 -7.61 14.40
C THR A 8 14.69 -7.58 15.76
N ILE A 9 13.37 -7.78 15.80
CA ILE A 9 12.62 -7.82 17.06
C ILE A 9 13.03 -9.04 17.90
N GLY A 10 13.12 -10.22 17.29
CA GLY A 10 13.53 -11.44 17.99
C GLY A 10 14.94 -11.33 18.56
N PHE A 11 15.86 -10.68 17.84
CA PHE A 11 17.19 -10.36 18.39
C PHE A 11 17.11 -9.45 19.61
N CYS A 12 16.33 -8.36 19.56
CA CYS A 12 16.18 -7.48 20.71
C CYS A 12 15.57 -8.20 21.92
N GLU A 13 14.54 -9.02 21.70
CA GLU A 13 13.90 -9.82 22.76
C GLU A 13 14.88 -10.82 23.38
N GLY A 14 15.68 -11.51 22.56
CA GLY A 14 16.72 -12.42 23.06
C GLY A 14 17.80 -11.69 23.88
N VAL A 15 18.20 -10.48 23.49
CA VAL A 15 19.14 -9.66 24.27
C VAL A 15 18.52 -9.19 25.58
N ILE A 16 17.24 -8.77 25.57
CA ILE A 16 16.49 -8.41 26.79
C ILE A 16 16.46 -9.58 27.76
N GLU A 17 16.14 -10.77 27.27
CA GLU A 17 16.10 -11.99 28.08
C GLU A 17 17.49 -12.35 28.64
N LEU A 18 18.53 -12.27 27.82
CA LEU A 18 19.91 -12.49 28.26
C LEU A 18 20.32 -11.53 29.39
N LEU A 19 20.00 -10.24 29.26
CA LEU A 19 20.27 -9.23 30.28
C LEU A 19 19.51 -9.51 31.58
N ALA A 20 18.27 -9.99 31.47
CA ALA A 20 17.44 -10.34 32.64
C ALA A 20 17.98 -11.58 33.36
N GLN A 21 18.34 -12.64 32.62
CA GLN A 21 18.85 -13.89 33.18
C GLN A 21 20.20 -13.70 33.89
N ASN A 22 21.07 -12.83 33.36
CA ASN A 22 22.43 -12.62 33.88
C ASN A 22 22.53 -11.36 34.75
N ARG A 23 21.40 -10.85 35.27
CA ARG A 23 21.33 -9.54 35.92
C ARG A 23 22.33 -9.37 37.06
N ASN A 24 22.45 -10.36 37.93
CA ASN A 24 23.32 -10.24 39.11
C ASN A 24 24.80 -10.24 38.73
N GLU A 25 25.24 -11.19 37.89
CA GLU A 25 26.64 -11.30 37.46
C GLU A 25 27.11 -10.06 36.69
N LEU A 26 26.28 -9.54 35.79
CA LEU A 26 26.59 -8.33 35.04
C LEU A 26 26.62 -7.07 35.93
N ALA A 27 25.76 -7.01 36.96
CA ALA A 27 25.74 -5.88 37.90
C ALA A 27 26.97 -5.87 38.80
N GLU A 28 27.42 -7.05 39.27
CA GLU A 28 28.67 -7.21 40.02
C GLU A 28 29.89 -6.74 39.21
N ARG A 29 29.83 -6.85 37.88
CA ARG A 29 30.86 -6.35 36.95
C ARG A 29 30.72 -4.88 36.59
N GLY A 30 29.80 -4.15 37.25
CA GLY A 30 29.61 -2.71 37.06
C GLY A 30 28.78 -2.31 35.83
N VAL A 31 28.07 -3.25 35.21
CA VAL A 31 27.19 -2.94 34.07
C VAL A 31 25.88 -2.34 34.57
N ASN A 32 25.45 -1.22 33.99
CA ASN A 32 24.13 -0.63 34.26
C ASN A 32 23.02 -1.35 33.47
N ILE A 33 22.66 -2.54 33.94
CA ILE A 33 21.68 -3.41 33.27
C ILE A 33 20.31 -2.78 33.24
N ASP A 34 19.86 -2.18 34.33
CA ASP A 34 18.51 -1.63 34.43
C ASP A 34 18.31 -0.51 33.40
N GLY A 35 19.33 0.35 33.21
CA GLY A 35 19.32 1.37 32.18
C GLY A 35 19.31 0.79 30.76
N TRP A 36 20.12 -0.23 30.49
CA TRP A 36 20.20 -0.86 29.16
C TRP A 36 18.92 -1.63 28.82
N HIS A 37 18.39 -2.39 29.77
CA HIS A 37 17.16 -3.16 29.65
C HIS A 37 15.96 -2.23 29.42
N ALA A 38 15.84 -1.14 30.19
CA ALA A 38 14.78 -0.15 29.99
C ALA A 38 14.88 0.52 28.61
N ARG A 39 16.10 0.90 28.19
CA ARG A 39 16.33 1.50 26.87
C ARG A 39 15.98 0.52 25.75
N LEU A 40 16.45 -0.72 25.83
CA LEU A 40 16.23 -1.72 24.79
C LEU A 40 14.73 -2.05 24.65
N ARG A 41 14.03 -2.24 25.77
CA ARG A 41 12.57 -2.37 25.77
C ARG A 41 11.88 -1.19 25.10
N SER A 42 12.26 0.04 25.45
CA SER A 42 11.65 1.23 24.88
C SER A 42 11.83 1.31 23.36
N VAL A 43 13.02 1.01 22.83
CA VAL A 43 13.25 1.06 21.37
C VAL A 43 12.53 -0.08 20.66
N THR A 44 12.49 -1.29 21.22
CA THR A 44 11.77 -2.44 20.66
C THR A 44 10.27 -2.18 20.62
N THR A 45 9.68 -1.65 21.69
CA THR A 45 8.26 -1.28 21.72
C THR A 45 7.94 -0.19 20.69
N ASN A 46 8.80 0.82 20.54
CA ASN A 46 8.59 1.85 19.53
C ASN A 46 8.66 1.27 18.10
N ALA A 47 9.63 0.39 17.83
CA ALA A 47 9.75 -0.27 16.52
C ALA A 47 8.51 -1.11 16.19
N LEU A 48 7.97 -1.85 17.17
CA LEU A 48 6.71 -2.61 17.02
C LEU A 48 5.53 -1.70 16.70
N LYS A 49 5.41 -0.57 17.42
CA LYS A 49 4.34 0.42 17.18
C LYS A 49 4.39 0.98 15.76
N VAL A 50 5.57 1.44 15.32
CA VAL A 50 5.75 2.00 13.98
C VAL A 50 5.48 0.95 12.89
N ASN A 51 5.90 -0.31 13.10
CA ASN A 51 5.58 -1.38 12.17
C ASN A 51 4.06 -1.65 12.10
N ALA A 52 3.36 -1.66 13.23
CA ALA A 52 1.91 -1.81 13.25
C ALA A 52 1.20 -0.67 12.51
N GLU A 53 1.64 0.58 12.71
CA GLU A 53 1.14 1.74 11.98
C GLU A 53 1.37 1.62 10.46
N GLN A 54 2.54 1.15 10.05
CA GLN A 54 2.83 0.90 8.63
C GLN A 54 1.88 -0.16 8.03
N GLN A 55 1.63 -1.26 8.74
CA GLN A 55 0.72 -2.31 8.26
C GLN A 55 -0.72 -1.79 8.16
N ALA A 56 -1.17 -0.98 9.13
CA ALA A 56 -2.47 -0.33 9.08
C ALA A 56 -2.59 0.62 7.89
N GLN A 57 -1.55 1.42 7.60
CA GLN A 57 -1.53 2.29 6.42
C GLN A 57 -1.58 1.50 5.12
N LYS A 58 -0.82 0.39 5.00
CA LYS A 58 -0.89 -0.50 3.84
C LYS A 58 -2.30 -1.06 3.64
N ALA A 59 -2.99 -1.44 4.71
CA ALA A 59 -4.37 -1.90 4.65
C ALA A 59 -5.31 -0.80 4.13
N ARG A 60 -5.24 0.41 4.69
CA ARG A 60 -6.03 1.57 4.23
C ARG A 60 -5.75 1.92 2.77
N MET A 61 -4.50 1.85 2.34
CA MET A 61 -4.13 2.11 0.94
C MET A 61 -4.79 1.11 -0.02
N ARG A 62 -4.86 -0.17 0.35
CA ARG A 62 -5.54 -1.19 -0.47
C ARG A 62 -7.03 -0.89 -0.59
N GLU A 63 -7.67 -0.53 0.52
CA GLU A 63 -9.09 -0.16 0.55
C GLU A 63 -9.35 1.09 -0.32
N MET A 64 -8.57 2.15 -0.12
CA MET A 64 -8.67 3.38 -0.92
C MET A 64 -8.41 3.12 -2.41
N THR A 65 -7.48 2.22 -2.74
CA THR A 65 -7.22 1.81 -4.12
C THR A 65 -8.45 1.13 -4.73
N ALA A 66 -9.06 0.18 -4.01
CA ALA A 66 -10.28 -0.50 -4.45
C ALA A 66 -11.44 0.48 -4.64
N MET A 67 -11.62 1.43 -3.71
CA MET A 67 -12.64 2.49 -3.82
C MET A 67 -12.39 3.39 -5.03
N SER A 68 -11.13 3.80 -5.26
CA SER A 68 -10.78 4.62 -6.42
C SER A 68 -11.04 3.90 -7.73
N VAL A 69 -10.69 2.61 -7.83
CA VAL A 69 -10.97 1.80 -9.02
C VAL A 69 -12.48 1.71 -9.26
N ALA A 70 -13.26 1.38 -8.23
CA ALA A 70 -14.71 1.30 -8.33
C ALA A 70 -15.35 2.63 -8.75
N ALA A 71 -14.86 3.76 -8.22
CA ALA A 71 -15.35 5.08 -8.59
C ALA A 71 -15.03 5.44 -10.05
N LEU A 72 -13.82 5.12 -10.52
CA LEU A 72 -13.42 5.34 -11.91
C LEU A 72 -14.21 4.47 -12.89
N ASP A 73 -14.43 3.19 -12.54
CA ASP A 73 -15.26 2.28 -13.32
C ASP A 73 -16.71 2.79 -13.39
N GLY A 74 -17.27 3.23 -12.25
CA GLY A 74 -18.60 3.84 -12.21
C GLY A 74 -18.72 5.08 -13.09
N ALA A 75 -17.74 5.98 -13.03
CA ALA A 75 -17.70 7.16 -13.89
C ALA A 75 -17.63 6.80 -15.39
N TYR A 76 -16.83 5.78 -15.75
CA TYR A 76 -16.74 5.31 -17.12
C TYR A 76 -18.06 4.67 -17.61
N VAL A 77 -18.72 3.86 -16.78
CA VAL A 77 -20.02 3.25 -17.08
C VAL A 77 -21.08 4.33 -17.32
N GLU A 78 -21.15 5.32 -16.42
CA GLU A 78 -22.11 6.42 -16.53
C GLU A 78 -21.88 7.25 -17.81
N ALA A 79 -20.64 7.66 -18.06
CA ALA A 79 -20.30 8.38 -19.29
C ALA A 79 -20.60 7.56 -20.55
N SER A 80 -20.34 6.25 -20.52
CA SER A 80 -20.66 5.34 -21.63
C SER A 80 -22.15 5.21 -21.87
N SER A 81 -22.96 5.16 -20.79
CA SER A 81 -24.42 5.16 -20.87
C SER A 81 -24.95 6.42 -21.55
N MET A 82 -24.44 7.59 -21.14
CA MET A 82 -24.80 8.87 -21.75
C MET A 82 -24.43 8.90 -23.25
N LEU A 83 -23.26 8.42 -23.63
CA LEU A 83 -22.86 8.33 -25.04
C LEU A 83 -23.81 7.41 -25.84
N ASN A 84 -24.24 6.28 -25.27
CA ASN A 84 -25.22 5.40 -25.91
C ASN A 84 -26.58 6.11 -26.11
N ALA A 85 -27.05 6.85 -25.11
CA ALA A 85 -28.28 7.64 -25.22
C ALA A 85 -28.19 8.71 -26.32
N VAL A 86 -27.05 9.42 -26.41
CA VAL A 86 -26.77 10.41 -27.46
C VAL A 86 -26.79 9.76 -28.84
N MET A 87 -26.07 8.65 -29.03
CA MET A 87 -26.03 7.93 -30.31
C MET A 87 -27.41 7.39 -30.71
N GLY A 88 -28.18 6.87 -29.76
CA GLY A 88 -29.54 6.38 -29.98
C GLY A 88 -30.51 7.49 -30.39
N THR A 89 -30.37 8.68 -29.80
CA THR A 89 -31.24 9.83 -30.07
C THR A 89 -30.90 10.53 -31.40
N LEU A 90 -29.61 10.74 -31.68
CA LEU A 90 -29.15 11.48 -32.86
C LEU A 90 -29.06 10.61 -34.13
N GLY A 91 -29.12 9.28 -33.98
CA GLY A 91 -28.99 8.33 -35.07
C GLY A 91 -27.53 8.03 -35.47
N ASN A 92 -27.28 6.81 -35.93
CA ASN A 92 -25.93 6.24 -36.11
C ASN A 92 -25.10 6.85 -37.26
N ARG A 93 -25.67 7.77 -38.04
CA ARG A 93 -25.01 8.41 -39.20
C ARG A 93 -24.78 9.91 -39.03
N ASN A 94 -25.15 10.47 -37.88
CA ASN A 94 -24.86 11.85 -37.53
C ASN A 94 -23.39 11.99 -37.09
N GLU A 95 -22.73 13.07 -37.51
CA GLU A 95 -21.35 13.39 -37.16
C GLU A 95 -21.12 13.44 -35.64
N ALA A 96 -22.09 13.97 -34.89
CA ALA A 96 -22.05 14.00 -33.43
C ALA A 96 -22.06 12.59 -32.80
N SER A 97 -22.84 11.66 -33.34
CA SER A 97 -22.86 10.25 -32.91
C SER A 97 -21.54 9.53 -33.22
N ILE A 98 -20.92 9.85 -34.36
CA ILE A 98 -19.60 9.32 -34.73
C ILE A 98 -18.52 9.84 -33.78
N GLN A 99 -18.56 11.12 -33.42
CA GLN A 99 -17.66 11.70 -32.42
C GLN A 99 -17.83 11.04 -31.05
N ALA A 100 -19.07 10.82 -30.60
CA ALA A 100 -19.39 10.09 -29.37
C ALA A 100 -18.77 8.67 -29.34
N SER A 101 -18.92 7.91 -30.43
CA SER A 101 -18.31 6.57 -30.57
C SER A 101 -16.77 6.60 -30.54
N ARG A 102 -16.16 7.62 -31.16
CA ARG A 102 -14.70 7.83 -31.16
C ARG A 102 -14.15 8.12 -29.76
N LEU A 103 -14.88 8.88 -28.94
CA LEU A 103 -14.51 9.17 -27.55
C LEU A 103 -14.40 7.89 -26.73
N ARG A 104 -15.40 7.00 -26.82
CA ARG A 104 -15.36 5.69 -26.12
C ARG A 104 -14.19 4.83 -26.58
N SER A 105 -13.95 4.77 -27.88
CA SER A 105 -12.86 3.97 -28.46
C SER A 105 -11.46 4.50 -28.11
N ALA A 106 -11.32 5.81 -27.88
CA ALA A 106 -10.04 6.41 -27.48
C ALA A 106 -9.56 5.92 -26.10
N VAL A 107 -10.47 5.70 -25.15
CA VAL A 107 -10.15 5.16 -23.82
C VAL A 107 -9.53 3.76 -23.94
N ASN A 108 -10.17 2.86 -24.69
CA ASN A 108 -9.67 1.49 -24.90
C ASN A 108 -8.32 1.44 -25.61
N ARG A 109 -8.08 2.32 -26.61
CA ARG A 109 -6.79 2.41 -27.30
C ARG A 109 -5.67 2.89 -26.37
N ARG A 110 -5.94 3.90 -25.53
CA ARG A 110 -4.97 4.39 -24.54
C ARG A 110 -4.64 3.31 -23.51
N ALA A 111 -5.64 2.59 -23.03
CA ALA A 111 -5.45 1.46 -22.11
C ALA A 111 -4.58 0.35 -22.73
N LYS A 112 -4.82 -0.01 -24.00
CA LYS A 112 -4.02 -1.02 -24.71
C LYS A 112 -2.55 -0.58 -24.90
N LYS A 113 -2.32 0.69 -25.25
CA LYS A 113 -0.98 1.24 -25.41
C LYS A 113 -0.20 1.20 -24.09
N ALA A 114 -0.81 1.65 -22.99
CA ALA A 114 -0.17 1.64 -21.68
C ALA A 114 0.24 0.22 -21.20
N ARG A 115 -0.50 -0.82 -21.60
CA ARG A 115 -0.14 -2.22 -21.31
C ARG A 115 1.00 -2.74 -22.20
N GLY A 116 0.99 -2.41 -23.49
CA GLY A 116 2.05 -2.83 -24.42
C GLY A 116 3.41 -2.21 -24.10
N ASP A 117 3.42 -0.97 -23.63
CA ASP A 117 4.65 -0.27 -23.20
C ASP A 117 5.20 -0.83 -21.86
N ALA A 118 4.37 -1.51 -21.06
CA ALA A 118 4.77 -2.13 -19.79
C ALA A 118 5.36 -3.55 -19.95
N ASP A 119 5.05 -4.25 -21.05
CA ASP A 119 5.61 -5.58 -21.37
C ASP A 119 6.97 -5.50 -22.11
N THR A 120 7.43 -4.29 -22.45
CA THR A 120 8.70 -4.04 -23.19
C THR A 120 9.76 -3.31 -22.36
N ALA A 121 9.52 -3.06 -21.07
CA ALA A 121 10.42 -2.40 -20.13
C ALA A 121 10.75 -3.34 -18.95
#